data_AF-A0A8B6FBF9-F1
#
_entry.id   AF-A0A8B6FBF9-F1
#
_cell.length_a   1.000
_cell.length_b   1.000
_cell.length_c   1.000
_cell.angle_alpha   90.00
_cell.angle_beta   90.00
_cell.angle_gamma   90.00
#
_symmetry.space_group_name_H-M   'P 1'
#
loop_
_entity.id
_entity.type
_entity.pdbx_description
1 polymer ?
#
loop_
_entity_poly.entity_id
_entity_poly.type
_entity_poly.pdbx_seq_one_letter_code
_entity_poly.pdbx_strand_id
1 'polypeptide(L)'
;MDLLHSQQIHTGSIIFKSGTSCKLNTCRKNDSICECYLTIEYDSSMLYKGLGLPAIFLKPQNGTAVNFNTGEKFNEKIEDSFILTDGFNLQKVISINGRFPGPTITSYENQNMIVHVRNLMHTDSMTIPWHGMHQRSTPEEDGVAFITQYPLLPGQNQTYKFKAFPFGTHFYHAHIGDQRTMGLYGPLIVIPEGFQQVSQPQEGNNVFIAVLQDWNHDDSSKVLYQKLLWGDYDRKTGKAYNVTNDHSGAKYSRFRFHSGLINGRGRYSPSSTENNEAPLY
;
A
#
# COMPACT_ATOMS: atom_id res chain seq x y z
N MET A 1 38.36 -6.39 28.48
CA MET A 1 36.97 -6.31 28.95
C MET A 1 36.69 -4.86 29.27
N ASP A 2 35.59 -4.36 28.72
CA ASP A 2 34.92 -3.07 28.95
C ASP A 2 35.62 -1.78 28.52
N LEU A 3 35.19 -1.28 27.36
CA LEU A 3 35.17 0.15 27.01
C LEU A 3 33.73 0.50 26.58
N LEU A 4 32.91 0.90 27.55
CA LEU A 4 31.65 1.60 27.32
C LEU A 4 31.97 3.04 26.90
N HIS A 5 31.81 3.34 25.61
CA HIS A 5 31.71 4.73 25.15
C HIS A 5 30.24 5.14 25.08
N SER A 6 29.93 6.16 25.89
CA SER A 6 28.66 6.87 25.96
C SER A 6 28.20 7.32 24.56
N GLN A 7 27.07 6.79 24.09
CA GLN A 7 26.27 7.46 23.05
C GLN A 7 25.30 8.40 23.76
N GLN A 8 25.59 9.70 23.68
CA GLN A 8 24.61 10.74 23.99
C GLN A 8 23.41 10.60 23.04
N ILE A 9 22.29 10.16 23.59
CA ILE A 9 21.00 10.22 22.92
C ILE A 9 20.59 11.70 22.91
N HIS A 10 20.85 12.39 21.81
CA HIS A 10 20.17 13.65 21.56
C HIS A 10 18.69 13.37 21.33
N THR A 11 17.88 13.57 22.36
CA THR A 11 16.42 13.67 22.28
C THR A 11 16.05 14.98 21.59
N GLY A 12 16.38 15.08 20.30
CA GLY A 12 15.71 16.00 19.41
C GLY A 12 14.44 15.30 18.95
N SER A 13 13.27 15.71 19.46
CA SER A 13 12.01 15.35 18.82
C SER A 13 12.02 15.96 17.41
N ILE A 14 12.41 15.17 16.41
CA ILE A 14 12.18 15.52 15.03
C ILE A 14 10.69 15.29 14.80
N ILE A 15 9.91 16.36 14.98
CA ILE A 15 8.52 16.41 14.55
C ILE A 15 8.53 16.43 13.03
N PHE A 16 8.45 15.26 12.41
CA PHE A 16 8.16 15.16 11.00
C PHE A 16 6.69 15.49 10.80
N LYS A 17 6.42 16.57 10.04
CA LYS A 17 5.06 16.88 9.61
C LYS A 17 4.50 15.67 8.86
N SER A 18 3.39 15.12 9.36
CA SER A 18 2.47 14.35 8.51
C SER A 18 2.14 15.25 7.32
N GLY A 19 2.70 14.91 6.15
CA GLY A 19 2.77 15.79 4.99
C GLY A 19 2.63 14.99 3.72
N THR A 20 2.11 15.65 2.68
CA THR A 20 1.84 15.14 1.33
C THR A 20 2.95 14.22 0.81
N SER A 21 2.56 13.14 0.12
CA SER A 21 3.47 12.11 -0.44
C SER A 21 4.63 12.71 -1.23
N CYS A 22 4.37 13.81 -1.94
CA CYS A 22 5.41 14.64 -2.52
C CYS A 22 5.38 16.03 -1.93
N LYS A 23 6.55 16.67 -1.88
CA LYS A 23 6.69 18.04 -1.39
C LYS A 23 5.79 18.95 -2.22
N LEU A 24 4.94 19.72 -1.54
CA LEU A 24 3.98 20.62 -2.18
C LEU A 24 4.70 21.52 -3.21
N ASN A 25 4.16 21.57 -4.43
CA ASN A 25 4.68 22.37 -5.57
C ASN A 25 5.99 21.91 -6.21
N THR A 26 6.46 20.68 -5.98
CA THR A 26 7.80 20.23 -6.44
C THR A 26 7.75 19.27 -7.63
N CYS A 27 6.58 18.76 -8.01
CA CYS A 27 6.45 17.84 -9.15
C CYS A 27 5.65 18.48 -10.29
N ARG A 28 5.87 19.79 -10.51
CA ARG A 28 5.27 20.54 -11.63
C ARG A 28 6.08 20.28 -12.90
N LYS A 29 5.49 20.56 -14.06
CA LYS A 29 6.11 20.35 -15.38
C LYS A 29 7.52 20.93 -15.52
N ASN A 30 7.76 22.10 -14.95
CA ASN A 30 9.04 22.82 -15.12
C ASN A 30 10.09 22.46 -14.05
N ASP A 31 9.73 21.62 -13.07
CA ASP A 31 10.67 21.21 -12.04
C ASP A 31 11.61 20.14 -12.59
N SER A 32 12.89 20.20 -12.23
CA SER A 32 13.88 19.19 -12.64
C SER A 32 13.96 18.01 -11.66
N ILE A 33 13.42 18.20 -10.45
CA ILE A 33 13.46 17.26 -9.34
C ILE A 33 12.06 17.17 -8.71
N CYS A 34 11.54 15.96 -8.56
CA CYS A 34 10.32 15.66 -7.80
C CYS A 34 10.72 14.91 -6.52
N GLU A 35 10.51 15.56 -5.37
CA GLU A 35 10.94 15.07 -4.06
C GLU A 35 9.75 14.56 -3.25
N CYS A 36 9.79 13.31 -2.79
CA CYS A 36 8.69 12.60 -2.15
C CYS A 36 9.12 11.90 -0.85
N TYR A 37 8.17 11.70 0.05
CA TYR A 37 8.35 11.12 1.38
C TYR A 37 7.29 10.03 1.62
N LEU A 38 7.74 8.80 1.86
CA LEU A 38 6.91 7.65 2.15
C LEU A 38 7.28 7.07 3.52
N THR A 39 6.34 7.09 4.45
CA THR A 39 6.45 6.47 5.76
C THR A 39 5.62 5.19 5.75
N ILE A 40 6.28 4.05 5.96
CA ILE A 40 5.66 2.74 5.91
C ILE A 40 5.41 2.24 7.32
N GLU A 41 4.16 1.97 7.63
CA GLU A 41 3.70 1.62 8.97
C GLU A 41 2.77 0.40 8.93
N TYR A 42 2.75 -0.35 10.03
CA TYR A 42 1.66 -1.27 10.25
C TYR A 42 0.41 -0.52 10.68
N ASP A 43 -0.71 -0.88 10.08
CA ASP A 43 -2.03 -0.40 10.48
C ASP A 43 -3.02 -1.55 10.61
N SER A 44 -4.25 -1.22 10.99
CA SER A 44 -5.37 -2.16 11.04
C SER A 44 -6.46 -1.72 10.07
N SER A 45 -7.05 -2.68 9.36
CA SER A 45 -8.31 -2.45 8.69
C SER A 45 -9.39 -2.09 9.71
N MET A 46 -10.40 -1.37 9.24
CA MET A 46 -11.52 -0.83 9.99
C MET A 46 -11.12 0.00 11.22
N LEU A 47 -9.90 0.53 11.25
CA LEU A 47 -9.44 1.46 12.27
C LEU A 47 -9.50 2.88 11.71
N TYR A 48 -10.13 3.77 12.45
CA TYR A 48 -10.11 5.20 12.17
C TYR A 48 -9.17 5.92 13.14
N LYS A 49 -8.23 6.70 12.61
CA LYS A 49 -7.31 7.55 13.36
C LYS A 49 -7.51 9.02 12.94
N GLY A 50 -8.55 9.64 13.48
CA GLY A 50 -8.82 11.08 13.26
C GLY A 50 -7.78 11.96 13.94
N LEU A 51 -7.53 13.14 13.37
CA LEU A 51 -6.56 14.12 13.90
C LEU A 51 -6.91 14.51 15.34
N GLY A 52 -6.15 13.99 16.31
CA GLY A 52 -6.30 14.31 17.74
C GLY A 52 -7.40 13.53 18.47
N LEU A 53 -8.08 12.58 17.81
CA LEU A 53 -9.07 11.70 18.43
C LEU A 53 -8.43 10.34 18.78
N PRO A 54 -8.93 9.65 19.83
CA PRO A 54 -8.54 8.27 20.10
C PRO A 54 -8.92 7.39 18.90
N ALA A 55 -8.09 6.39 18.61
CA ALA A 55 -8.37 5.49 17.50
C ALA A 55 -9.67 4.70 17.76
N ILE A 56 -10.55 4.65 16.76
CA ILE A 56 -11.87 4.01 16.87
C ILE A 56 -11.94 2.83 15.92
N PHE A 57 -12.31 1.66 16.44
CA PHE A 57 -12.65 0.52 15.59
C PHE A 57 -14.05 0.69 15.04
N LEU A 58 -14.17 0.58 13.73
CA LEU A 58 -15.41 0.63 12.99
C LEU A 58 -15.77 -0.78 12.50
N LYS A 59 -17.05 -0.98 12.19
CA LYS A 59 -17.53 -2.17 11.48
C LYS A 59 -18.55 -1.76 10.42
N PRO A 60 -18.64 -2.48 9.30
CA PRO A 60 -19.67 -2.23 8.32
C PRO A 60 -21.06 -2.67 8.86
N GLN A 61 -22.07 -1.86 8.58
CA GLN A 61 -23.48 -2.15 8.88
C GLN A 61 -24.37 -1.34 7.94
N ASN A 62 -25.26 -2.00 7.19
CA ASN A 62 -26.28 -1.37 6.34
C ASN A 62 -25.70 -0.32 5.38
N GLY A 63 -24.55 -0.62 4.74
CA GLY A 63 -23.88 0.28 3.81
C GLY A 63 -23.14 1.45 4.48
N THR A 64 -23.02 1.45 5.80
CA THR A 64 -22.35 2.51 6.59
C THR A 64 -21.30 1.94 7.53
N ALA A 65 -20.41 2.78 8.04
CA ALA A 65 -19.51 2.41 9.12
C ALA A 65 -20.13 2.81 10.46
N VAL A 66 -20.07 1.92 11.45
CA VAL A 66 -20.53 2.20 12.82
C VAL A 66 -19.40 1.94 13.81
N ASN A 67 -19.40 2.65 14.92
CA ASN A 67 -18.50 2.37 16.04
C ASN A 67 -18.71 0.94 16.54
N PHE A 68 -17.63 0.17 16.67
CA PHE A 68 -17.70 -1.23 17.09
C PHE A 68 -18.30 -1.39 18.49
N ASN A 69 -17.96 -0.48 19.42
CA ASN A 69 -18.37 -0.53 20.82
C ASN A 69 -19.77 0.07 21.04
N THR A 70 -20.04 1.27 20.49
CA THR A 70 -21.31 1.98 20.76
C THR A 70 -22.41 1.66 19.75
N GLY A 71 -22.07 1.15 18.56
CA GLY A 71 -23.02 0.95 17.47
C GLY A 71 -23.50 2.25 16.81
N GLU A 72 -22.96 3.39 17.23
CA GLU A 72 -23.32 4.69 16.66
C GLU A 72 -22.79 4.82 15.24
N LYS A 73 -23.61 5.42 14.36
CA LYS A 73 -23.22 5.71 12.99
C LYS A 73 -22.04 6.67 12.98
N PHE A 74 -21.00 6.28 12.27
CA PHE A 74 -19.84 7.12 12.03
C PHE A 74 -20.13 8.01 10.81
N ASN A 75 -20.43 9.28 11.07
CA ASN A 75 -20.85 10.26 10.07
C ASN A 75 -19.72 11.24 9.66
N GLU A 76 -18.50 11.05 10.14
CA GLU A 76 -17.39 11.86 9.65
C GLU A 76 -17.24 11.56 8.16
N LYS A 77 -17.21 12.61 7.32
CA LYS A 77 -16.83 12.47 5.91
C LYS A 77 -15.60 11.58 5.91
N ILE A 78 -15.73 10.37 5.39
CA ILE A 78 -14.68 9.36 5.52
C ILE A 78 -13.51 9.86 4.67
N GLU A 79 -12.64 10.65 5.29
CA GLU A 79 -11.42 11.17 4.69
C GLU A 79 -10.41 10.03 4.51
N ASP A 80 -9.35 10.31 3.75
CA ASP A 80 -8.26 9.41 3.35
C ASP A 80 -7.62 8.56 4.48
N SER A 81 -7.97 8.78 5.75
CA SER A 81 -7.46 8.12 6.96
C SER A 81 -8.27 6.91 7.45
N PHE A 82 -9.38 6.54 6.79
CA PHE A 82 -10.11 5.31 7.12
C PHE A 82 -9.78 4.15 6.16
N ILE A 83 -9.10 3.13 6.68
CA ILE A 83 -8.72 1.93 5.92
C ILE A 83 -9.81 0.87 6.09
N LEU A 84 -10.72 0.74 5.12
CA LEU A 84 -11.84 -0.20 5.22
C LEU A 84 -11.53 -1.60 4.68
N THR A 85 -10.70 -1.69 3.63
CA THR A 85 -10.49 -2.90 2.82
C THR A 85 -11.82 -3.44 2.28
N ASP A 86 -12.15 -4.71 2.53
CA ASP A 86 -13.44 -5.30 2.20
C ASP A 86 -14.43 -5.33 3.36
N GLY A 87 -14.06 -4.80 4.53
CA GLY A 87 -14.88 -4.81 5.75
C GLY A 87 -15.03 -6.19 6.41
N PHE A 88 -14.22 -7.18 6.06
CA PHE A 88 -14.20 -8.48 6.74
C PHE A 88 -13.15 -8.53 7.84
N ASN A 89 -13.60 -8.53 9.10
CA ASN A 89 -12.77 -8.63 10.31
C ASN A 89 -11.61 -7.62 10.38
N LEU A 90 -11.01 -7.48 11.57
CA LEU A 90 -9.80 -6.67 11.72
C LEU A 90 -8.63 -7.43 11.12
N GLN A 91 -7.98 -6.82 10.13
CA GLN A 91 -6.82 -7.37 9.42
C GLN A 91 -5.64 -6.42 9.58
N LYS A 92 -4.45 -7.00 9.76
CA LYS A 92 -3.21 -6.22 9.74
C LYS A 92 -2.93 -5.79 8.31
N VAL A 93 -2.74 -4.49 8.09
CA VAL A 93 -2.41 -3.91 6.79
C VAL A 93 -1.08 -3.16 6.88
N ILE A 94 -0.46 -2.90 5.73
CA ILE A 94 0.66 -1.97 5.64
C ILE A 94 0.13 -0.69 5.00
N SER A 95 0.26 0.43 5.71
CA SER A 95 -0.14 1.75 5.22
C SER A 95 1.07 2.58 4.84
N ILE A 96 0.85 3.54 3.93
CA ILE A 96 1.89 4.44 3.43
C ILE A 96 1.41 5.86 3.70
N ASN A 97 2.10 6.58 4.59
CA ASN A 97 1.67 7.87 5.13
C ASN A 97 0.24 7.78 5.74
N GLY A 98 -0.08 6.68 6.42
CA GLY A 98 -1.39 6.44 7.02
C GLY A 98 -2.52 6.16 6.02
N ARG A 99 -2.20 5.90 4.74
CA ARG A 99 -3.17 5.62 3.67
C ARG A 99 -3.05 4.20 3.15
N PHE A 100 -4.18 3.66 2.69
CA PHE A 100 -4.29 2.41 1.95
C PHE A 100 -5.35 2.57 0.85
N PRO A 101 -5.01 2.35 -0.44
CA PRO A 101 -3.67 2.15 -0.97
C PRO A 101 -2.74 3.32 -0.67
N GLY A 102 -1.44 3.13 -0.92
CA GLY A 102 -0.47 4.21 -0.78
C GLY A 102 -0.78 5.39 -1.69
N PRO A 103 -0.29 6.59 -1.34
CA PRO A 103 -0.58 7.81 -2.08
C PRO A 103 -0.03 7.76 -3.51
N THR A 104 -0.77 8.32 -4.46
CA THR A 104 -0.29 8.50 -5.83
C THR A 104 0.96 9.39 -5.85
N ILE A 105 2.00 8.92 -6.53
CA ILE A 105 3.14 9.73 -6.94
C ILE A 105 2.92 10.12 -8.40
N THR A 106 3.00 11.41 -8.71
CA THR A 106 2.89 11.93 -10.07
C THR A 106 4.14 12.71 -10.42
N SER A 107 4.73 12.43 -11.57
CA SER A 107 5.86 13.16 -12.12
C SER A 107 5.70 13.36 -13.63
N TYR A 108 6.56 14.18 -14.21
CA TYR A 108 6.73 14.25 -15.66
C TYR A 108 7.90 13.37 -16.09
N GLU A 109 7.81 12.86 -17.31
CA GLU A 109 8.86 12.08 -17.93
C GLU A 109 10.20 12.84 -17.90
N ASN A 110 11.29 12.10 -17.67
CA ASN A 110 12.66 12.60 -17.54
C ASN A 110 12.97 13.42 -16.28
N GLN A 111 12.01 13.72 -15.41
CA GLN A 111 12.29 14.33 -14.11
C GLN A 111 13.10 13.39 -13.20
N ASN A 112 13.93 13.97 -12.34
CA ASN A 112 14.65 13.20 -11.33
C ASN A 112 13.76 13.00 -10.10
N MET A 113 13.47 11.76 -9.78
CA MET A 113 12.75 11.37 -8.58
C MET A 113 13.73 11.27 -7.41
N ILE A 114 13.38 11.89 -6.29
CA ILE A 114 14.06 11.68 -5.01
C ILE A 114 12.98 11.22 -4.03
N VAL A 115 13.00 9.94 -3.65
CA VAL A 115 11.97 9.38 -2.75
C VAL A 115 12.59 8.91 -1.46
N HIS A 116 12.29 9.62 -0.37
CA HIS A 116 12.68 9.26 0.98
C HIS A 116 11.69 8.26 1.56
N VAL A 117 12.17 7.06 1.84
CA VAL A 117 11.38 5.95 2.36
C VAL A 117 11.84 5.66 3.77
N ARG A 118 10.88 5.57 4.71
CA ARG A 118 11.13 5.23 6.11
C ARG A 118 10.35 4.00 6.49
N ASN A 119 11.04 3.01 7.05
CA ASN A 119 10.40 1.83 7.62
C ASN A 119 10.09 2.05 9.10
N LEU A 120 8.81 2.21 9.45
CA LEU A 120 8.32 2.25 10.83
C LEU A 120 7.58 0.98 11.25
N MET A 121 7.54 -0.05 10.40
CA MET A 121 7.05 -1.35 10.79
C MET A 121 7.95 -1.93 11.89
N HIS A 122 7.35 -2.48 12.94
CA HIS A 122 8.09 -2.86 14.15
C HIS A 122 8.93 -4.13 14.01
N THR A 123 8.57 -5.02 13.09
CA THR A 123 9.14 -6.38 13.02
C THR A 123 9.73 -6.75 11.68
N ASP A 124 9.34 -6.06 10.60
CA ASP A 124 9.59 -6.53 9.25
C ASP A 124 10.51 -5.56 8.50
N SER A 125 11.47 -6.11 7.79
CA SER A 125 12.23 -5.37 6.79
C SER A 125 11.44 -5.19 5.51
N MET A 126 11.73 -4.16 4.72
CA MET A 126 11.00 -3.84 3.50
C MET A 126 11.92 -3.34 2.39
N THR A 127 11.44 -3.39 1.15
CA THR A 127 12.00 -2.65 0.02
C THR A 127 10.87 -2.22 -0.92
N ILE A 128 11.10 -1.19 -1.74
CA ILE A 128 10.11 -0.70 -2.70
C ILE A 128 10.70 -0.67 -4.11
N PRO A 129 10.31 -1.61 -4.98
CA PRO A 129 10.50 -1.41 -6.41
C PRO A 129 9.54 -0.43 -7.05
N TRP A 130 10.06 0.20 -8.10
CA TRP A 130 9.37 1.18 -8.94
C TRP A 130 8.94 0.50 -10.23
N HIS A 131 7.87 -0.29 -10.16
CA HIS A 131 7.45 -1.18 -11.24
C HIS A 131 7.26 -0.42 -12.56
N GLY A 132 7.99 -0.83 -13.60
CA GLY A 132 7.95 -0.22 -14.92
C GLY A 132 8.96 0.92 -15.15
N MET A 133 9.65 1.39 -14.11
CA MET A 133 10.79 2.31 -14.28
C MET A 133 11.99 1.56 -14.85
N HIS A 134 12.64 2.13 -15.88
CA HIS A 134 13.74 1.44 -16.54
C HIS A 134 15.05 1.38 -15.74
N GLN A 135 15.21 2.22 -14.71
CA GLN A 135 16.40 2.28 -13.85
C GLN A 135 17.75 2.33 -14.62
N ARG A 136 17.76 2.97 -15.80
CA ARG A 136 18.97 3.08 -16.62
C ARG A 136 20.00 3.94 -15.89
N SER A 137 21.21 3.40 -15.73
CA SER A 137 22.31 4.03 -14.98
C SER A 137 22.06 4.19 -13.48
N THR A 138 20.99 3.61 -12.94
CA THR A 138 20.61 3.58 -11.51
C THR A 138 20.06 2.20 -11.09
N PRO A 139 20.64 1.06 -11.52
CA PRO A 139 20.09 -0.26 -11.20
C PRO A 139 20.01 -0.54 -9.69
N GLU A 140 20.89 0.07 -8.88
CA GLU A 140 20.88 0.00 -7.42
C GLU A 140 19.62 0.64 -6.79
N GLU A 141 18.92 1.51 -7.52
CA GLU A 141 17.71 2.20 -7.08
C GLU A 141 16.42 1.43 -7.40
N ASP A 142 16.54 0.25 -8.04
CA ASP A 142 15.40 -0.59 -8.44
C ASP A 142 14.65 -1.19 -7.24
N GLY A 143 15.24 -1.25 -6.05
CA GLY A 143 14.50 -1.59 -4.84
C GLY A 143 14.22 -3.08 -4.62
N VAL A 144 14.86 -3.98 -5.35
CA VAL A 144 14.61 -5.43 -5.23
C VAL A 144 15.50 -6.02 -4.14
N ALA A 145 14.86 -6.54 -3.10
CA ALA A 145 15.52 -7.15 -1.96
C ALA A 145 16.49 -8.26 -2.37
N PHE A 146 17.72 -8.21 -1.88
CA PHE A 146 18.79 -9.19 -2.11
C PHE A 146 19.27 -9.31 -3.57
N ILE A 147 18.78 -8.45 -4.46
CA ILE A 147 19.27 -8.36 -5.85
C ILE A 147 19.97 -7.02 -6.05
N THR A 148 19.24 -5.91 -5.87
CA THR A 148 19.79 -4.57 -6.09
C THR A 148 20.13 -3.84 -4.78
N GLN A 149 19.51 -4.24 -3.66
CA GLN A 149 19.81 -3.70 -2.34
C GLN A 149 19.54 -4.66 -1.19
N TYR A 150 20.06 -4.33 -0.01
CA TYR A 150 19.62 -4.95 1.24
C TYR A 150 18.24 -4.41 1.68
N PRO A 151 17.40 -5.25 2.32
CA PRO A 151 16.16 -4.79 2.92
C PRO A 151 16.36 -3.74 4.01
N LEU A 152 15.49 -2.75 4.03
CA LEU A 152 15.47 -1.69 5.02
C LEU A 152 14.87 -2.22 6.32
N LEU A 153 15.66 -2.29 7.39
CA LEU A 153 15.23 -2.80 8.69
C LEU A 153 14.27 -1.82 9.41
N PRO A 154 13.50 -2.28 10.41
CA PRO A 154 12.71 -1.42 11.28
C PRO A 154 13.50 -0.19 11.79
N GLY A 155 12.92 0.99 11.62
CA GLY A 155 13.51 2.27 12.03
C GLY A 155 14.49 2.90 11.04
N GLN A 156 14.90 2.19 9.99
CA GLN A 156 15.83 2.70 8.98
C GLN A 156 15.15 3.52 7.89
N ASN A 157 15.95 4.34 7.20
CA ASN A 157 15.54 5.19 6.09
C ASN A 157 16.39 4.87 4.84
N GLN A 158 15.78 4.89 3.66
CA GLN A 158 16.43 4.81 2.36
C GLN A 158 16.01 6.00 1.51
N THR A 159 16.91 6.56 0.71
CA THR A 159 16.55 7.56 -0.31
C THR A 159 16.79 6.98 -1.68
N TYR A 160 15.75 6.91 -2.48
CA TYR A 160 15.82 6.44 -3.87
C TYR A 160 16.02 7.60 -4.82
N LYS A 161 16.93 7.47 -5.79
CA LYS A 161 17.22 8.52 -6.78
C LYS A 161 17.26 8.00 -8.20
N PHE A 162 16.18 8.16 -8.94
CA PHE A 162 16.07 7.62 -10.30
C PHE A 162 15.38 8.59 -11.26
N LYS A 163 15.48 8.33 -12.55
CA LYS A 163 14.77 9.11 -13.58
C LYS A 163 13.38 8.52 -13.81
N ALA A 164 12.35 9.36 -13.79
CA ALA A 164 10.99 8.96 -14.15
C ALA A 164 10.88 8.68 -15.66
N PHE A 165 11.15 7.43 -16.06
CA PHE A 165 11.11 7.02 -17.46
C PHE A 165 10.80 5.51 -17.57
N PRO A 166 9.89 5.11 -18.48
CA PRO A 166 9.18 5.91 -19.49
C PRO A 166 7.88 6.55 -18.95
N PHE A 167 7.27 7.45 -19.71
CA PHE A 167 5.90 7.90 -19.42
C PHE A 167 4.90 6.74 -19.40
N GLY A 168 3.84 6.87 -18.60
CA GLY A 168 2.79 5.86 -18.49
C GLY A 168 2.20 5.72 -17.09
N THR A 169 1.32 4.73 -16.96
CA THR A 169 0.72 4.30 -15.69
C THR A 169 1.56 3.19 -15.09
N HIS A 170 2.26 3.51 -14.02
CA HIS A 170 3.14 2.62 -13.27
C HIS A 170 2.63 2.50 -11.83
N PHE A 171 3.34 1.74 -11.01
CA PHE A 171 3.05 1.62 -9.59
C PHE A 171 4.32 1.29 -8.81
N TYR A 172 4.32 1.54 -7.52
CA TYR A 172 5.36 1.09 -6.62
C TYR A 172 4.76 0.06 -5.66
N HIS A 173 5.56 -0.91 -5.22
CA HIS A 173 5.08 -1.97 -4.32
C HIS A 173 6.20 -2.60 -3.52
N ALA A 174 5.89 -3.37 -2.46
CA ALA A 174 6.88 -4.15 -1.76
C ALA A 174 7.40 -5.32 -2.59
N HIS A 175 8.67 -5.68 -2.39
CA HIS A 175 9.28 -6.86 -3.04
C HIS A 175 10.01 -7.74 -2.03
N ILE A 176 9.35 -7.99 -0.90
CA ILE A 176 9.78 -8.96 0.10
C ILE A 176 8.56 -9.57 0.79
N GLY A 177 8.55 -10.91 0.87
CA GLY A 177 7.44 -11.67 1.46
C GLY A 177 6.07 -11.33 0.85
N ASP A 178 5.06 -11.32 1.69
CA ASP A 178 3.66 -11.06 1.32
C ASP A 178 3.27 -9.57 1.56
N GLN A 179 4.24 -8.67 1.70
CA GLN A 179 3.97 -7.27 2.07
C GLN A 179 3.17 -6.50 1.00
N ARG A 180 3.29 -6.89 -0.27
CA ARG A 180 2.50 -6.31 -1.36
C ARG A 180 1.01 -6.60 -1.16
N THR A 181 0.65 -7.85 -0.86
CA THR A 181 -0.74 -8.26 -0.65
C THR A 181 -1.31 -7.67 0.64
N MET A 182 -0.46 -7.42 1.64
CA MET A 182 -0.83 -6.71 2.87
C MET A 182 -1.06 -5.20 2.71
N GLY A 183 -0.73 -4.60 1.56
CA GLY A 183 -1.06 -3.19 1.27
C GLY A 183 0.10 -2.26 0.93
N LEU A 184 1.34 -2.75 0.93
CA LEU A 184 2.49 -1.92 0.56
C LEU A 184 2.54 -1.79 -0.98
N TYR A 185 1.71 -0.91 -1.51
CA TYR A 185 1.72 -0.49 -2.91
C TYR A 185 1.03 0.86 -3.10
N GLY A 186 1.28 1.53 -4.21
CA GLY A 186 0.54 2.72 -4.63
C GLY A 186 0.82 3.12 -6.08
N PRO A 187 -0.01 4.00 -6.67
CA PRO A 187 0.15 4.41 -8.07
C PRO A 187 1.38 5.30 -8.29
N LEU A 188 2.05 5.11 -9.42
CA LEU A 188 3.12 5.98 -9.91
C LEU A 188 2.76 6.42 -11.34
N ILE A 189 2.39 7.68 -11.53
CA ILE A 189 1.95 8.20 -12.82
C ILE A 189 3.04 9.09 -13.42
N VAL A 190 3.57 8.72 -14.57
CA VAL A 190 4.56 9.51 -15.29
C VAL A 190 3.90 10.15 -16.52
N ILE A 191 3.71 11.46 -16.47
CA ILE A 191 3.07 12.25 -17.53
C ILE A 191 4.11 12.55 -18.63
N PRO A 192 3.80 12.40 -19.92
CA PRO A 192 4.76 12.74 -20.97
C PRO A 192 5.15 14.22 -20.94
N GLU A 193 6.43 14.52 -21.20
CA GLU A 193 7.02 15.87 -21.12
C GLU A 193 6.26 16.91 -21.98
N GLY A 194 5.76 16.48 -23.15
CA GLY A 194 4.98 17.31 -24.07
C GLY A 194 3.54 17.60 -23.63
N PHE A 195 3.00 16.90 -22.63
CA PHE A 195 1.60 17.06 -22.22
C PHE A 195 1.41 18.40 -21.52
N GLN A 196 0.47 19.21 -22.00
CA GLN A 196 -0.11 20.30 -21.24
C GLN A 196 -1.39 19.75 -20.61
N GLN A 197 -1.52 19.83 -19.29
CA GLN A 197 -2.83 19.58 -18.69
C GLN A 197 -3.80 20.59 -19.29
N VAL A 198 -4.84 20.11 -19.97
CA VAL A 198 -5.94 20.96 -20.42
C VAL A 198 -6.47 21.62 -19.16
N SER A 199 -6.39 22.96 -19.09
CA SER A 199 -6.59 23.75 -17.88
C SER A 199 -8.01 23.69 -17.31
N GLN A 200 -8.91 22.95 -17.94
CA GLN A 200 -10.19 22.52 -17.39
C GLN A 200 -10.46 21.10 -17.90
N PRO A 201 -10.92 20.16 -17.06
CA PRO A 201 -11.55 18.96 -17.58
C PRO A 201 -12.70 19.45 -18.46
N GLN A 202 -12.61 19.24 -19.78
CA GLN A 202 -13.81 19.31 -20.60
C GLN A 202 -14.80 18.35 -19.98
N GLU A 203 -16.04 18.80 -19.71
CA GLU A 203 -17.11 17.93 -19.22
C GLU A 203 -17.11 16.63 -20.04
N GLY A 204 -16.71 15.51 -19.42
CA GLY A 204 -16.58 14.21 -20.07
C GLY A 204 -15.16 13.60 -20.09
N ASN A 205 -14.09 14.37 -19.87
CA ASN A 205 -12.70 13.86 -19.85
C ASN A 205 -12.13 13.77 -18.42
N ASN A 206 -12.84 13.08 -17.51
CA ASN A 206 -12.33 12.81 -16.17
C ASN A 206 -11.34 11.64 -16.21
N VAL A 207 -10.05 11.94 -16.06
CA VAL A 207 -9.02 10.91 -15.82
C VAL A 207 -9.16 10.43 -14.37
N PHE A 208 -9.36 9.14 -14.17
CA PHE A 208 -9.38 8.50 -12.86
C PHE A 208 -8.26 7.46 -12.75
N ILE A 209 -7.70 7.33 -11.55
CA ILE A 209 -6.74 6.28 -11.23
C ILE A 209 -7.52 5.16 -10.53
N ALA A 210 -7.44 3.96 -11.10
CA ALA A 210 -8.02 2.75 -10.52
C ALA A 210 -6.90 1.75 -10.22
N VAL A 211 -6.82 1.34 -8.96
CA VAL A 211 -5.96 0.25 -8.52
C VAL A 211 -6.85 -0.94 -8.19
N LEU A 212 -6.52 -2.08 -8.79
CA LEU A 212 -7.22 -3.34 -8.58
C LEU A 212 -6.34 -4.25 -7.74
N GLN A 213 -6.90 -4.79 -6.67
CA GLN A 213 -6.22 -5.75 -5.79
C GLN A 213 -7.17 -6.91 -5.48
N ASP A 214 -6.66 -8.14 -5.48
CA ASP A 214 -7.31 -9.24 -4.78
C ASP A 214 -7.02 -9.15 -3.27
N TRP A 215 -8.06 -9.30 -2.46
CA TRP A 215 -7.95 -9.26 -1.01
C TRP A 215 -8.10 -10.65 -0.45
N ASN A 216 -7.15 -11.04 0.40
CA ASN A 216 -7.10 -12.38 0.95
C ASN A 216 -7.15 -12.37 2.48
N HIS A 217 -8.07 -13.15 3.04
CA HIS A 217 -8.23 -13.26 4.50
C HIS A 217 -7.26 -14.25 5.13
N ASP A 218 -6.61 -15.06 4.30
CA ASP A 218 -5.66 -16.09 4.71
C ASP A 218 -4.20 -15.66 4.53
N ASP A 219 -3.95 -14.36 4.28
CA ASP A 219 -2.61 -13.86 4.04
C ASP A 219 -1.79 -13.80 5.34
N SER A 220 -0.90 -14.77 5.51
CA SER A 220 0.10 -14.77 6.58
C SER A 220 1.24 -15.71 6.22
N SER A 221 2.43 -15.36 6.72
CA SER A 221 3.62 -16.22 6.61
C SER A 221 3.37 -17.64 7.12
N LYS A 222 2.56 -17.79 8.18
CA LYS A 222 2.10 -19.08 8.69
C LYS A 222 1.32 -19.86 7.64
N VAL A 223 0.33 -19.24 7.01
CA VAL A 223 -0.51 -19.92 6.00
C VAL A 223 0.32 -20.28 4.78
N LEU A 224 1.19 -19.37 4.32
CA LEU A 224 2.09 -19.65 3.20
C LEU A 224 2.98 -20.88 3.50
N TYR A 225 3.59 -20.91 4.69
CA TYR A 225 4.41 -22.05 5.13
C TYR A 225 3.60 -23.35 5.21
N GLN A 226 2.41 -23.31 5.79
CA GLN A 226 1.56 -24.50 5.91
C GLN A 226 1.12 -25.05 4.54
N LYS A 227 0.83 -24.17 3.57
CA LYS A 227 0.47 -24.57 2.20
C LYS A 227 1.65 -25.16 1.43
N LEU A 228 2.87 -24.69 1.68
CA LEU A 228 4.08 -25.32 1.12
C LEU A 228 4.22 -26.78 1.58
N LEU A 229 3.81 -27.10 2.81
CA LEU A 229 3.91 -28.46 3.37
C LEU A 229 2.74 -29.37 2.99
N TRP A 230 1.51 -28.85 3.03
CA TRP A 230 0.29 -29.67 2.93
C TRP A 230 -0.54 -29.42 1.67
N GLY A 231 -0.06 -28.56 0.77
CA GLY A 231 -0.79 -28.17 -0.43
C GLY A 231 -1.92 -27.18 -0.14
N ASP A 232 -2.85 -27.06 -1.09
CA ASP A 232 -3.96 -26.10 -1.00
C ASP A 232 -5.16 -26.72 -0.28
N TYR A 233 -5.42 -26.23 0.94
CA TYR A 233 -6.54 -26.68 1.77
C TYR A 233 -7.29 -25.51 2.40
N ASP A 234 -8.58 -25.72 2.65
CA ASP A 234 -9.41 -24.81 3.42
C ASP A 234 -9.11 -25.00 4.91
N ARG A 235 -8.65 -23.94 5.58
CA ARG A 235 -8.22 -24.02 6.97
C ARG A 235 -9.35 -24.25 7.97
N LYS A 236 -10.57 -23.87 7.62
CA LYS A 236 -11.74 -24.06 8.48
C LYS A 236 -12.22 -25.51 8.43
N THR A 237 -12.12 -26.15 7.27
CA THR A 237 -12.63 -27.52 7.07
C THR A 237 -11.55 -28.59 7.05
N GLY A 238 -10.28 -28.21 6.88
CA GLY A 238 -9.15 -29.13 6.72
C GLY A 238 -9.15 -29.90 5.39
N LYS A 239 -10.03 -29.55 4.45
CA LYS A 239 -10.16 -30.26 3.17
C LYS A 239 -9.34 -29.58 2.08
N ALA A 240 -8.66 -30.38 1.27
CA ALA A 240 -8.05 -29.91 0.03
C ALA A 240 -9.14 -29.34 -0.89
N TYR A 241 -8.86 -28.23 -1.56
CA TYR A 241 -9.76 -27.67 -2.58
C TYR A 241 -9.13 -27.75 -3.97
N ASN A 242 -9.96 -27.94 -4.98
CA ASN A 242 -9.51 -27.96 -6.37
C ASN A 242 -9.07 -26.56 -6.78
N VAL A 243 -7.78 -26.41 -7.03
CA VAL A 243 -7.23 -25.19 -7.61
C VAL A 243 -7.52 -25.13 -9.10
N THR A 244 -7.77 -23.92 -9.59
CA THR A 244 -7.83 -23.68 -11.03
C THR A 244 -6.40 -23.66 -11.58
N ASN A 245 -6.20 -24.37 -12.68
CA ASN A 245 -4.94 -24.38 -13.41
C ASN A 245 -5.14 -23.74 -14.77
N ASP A 246 -4.09 -23.09 -15.27
CA ASP A 246 -4.01 -22.62 -16.64
C ASP A 246 -3.87 -23.81 -17.60
N HIS A 247 -3.84 -23.51 -18.90
CA HIS A 247 -3.67 -24.53 -19.94
C HIS A 247 -2.35 -25.31 -19.81
N SER A 248 -1.32 -24.73 -19.19
CA SER A 248 -0.04 -25.39 -18.95
C SER A 248 -0.02 -26.28 -17.70
N GLY A 249 -1.11 -26.27 -16.91
CA GLY A 249 -1.19 -26.96 -15.64
C GLY A 249 -0.62 -26.16 -14.46
N ALA A 250 -0.22 -24.90 -14.67
CA ALA A 250 0.22 -24.01 -13.61
C ALA A 250 -0.98 -23.46 -12.84
N LYS A 251 -0.89 -23.38 -11.51
CA LYS A 251 -1.97 -22.85 -10.67
C LYS A 251 -2.19 -21.37 -10.95
N TYR A 252 -3.45 -20.95 -11.18
CA TYR A 252 -3.79 -19.53 -11.32
C TYR A 252 -3.57 -18.75 -10.03
N SER A 253 -3.83 -19.37 -8.89
CA SER A 253 -3.55 -18.77 -7.58
C SER A 253 -3.27 -19.84 -6.53
N ARG A 254 -2.36 -19.51 -5.61
CA ARG A 254 -2.12 -20.29 -4.38
C ARG A 254 -3.19 -20.03 -3.33
N PHE A 255 -4.04 -19.03 -3.53
CA PHE A 255 -5.07 -18.67 -2.57
C PHE A 255 -6.44 -18.70 -3.20
N ARG A 256 -7.43 -19.06 -2.38
CA ARG A 256 -8.82 -18.86 -2.72
C ARG A 256 -9.08 -17.36 -2.79
N PHE A 257 -9.72 -16.91 -3.85
CA PHE A 257 -10.17 -15.54 -3.97
C PHE A 257 -11.28 -15.28 -2.95
N HIS A 258 -11.11 -14.29 -2.08
CA HIS A 258 -12.11 -13.90 -1.08
C HIS A 258 -12.92 -12.69 -1.55
N SER A 259 -12.23 -11.64 -1.98
CA SER A 259 -12.84 -10.42 -2.49
C SER A 259 -11.84 -9.65 -3.36
N GLY A 260 -12.35 -8.66 -4.10
CA GLY A 260 -11.53 -7.70 -4.85
C GLY A 260 -11.73 -6.30 -4.29
N LEU A 261 -10.67 -5.51 -4.29
CA LEU A 261 -10.69 -4.10 -3.94
C LEU A 261 -10.47 -3.25 -5.19
N ILE A 262 -11.24 -2.17 -5.27
CA ILE A 262 -11.01 -1.07 -6.19
C ILE A 262 -10.62 0.13 -5.34
N ASN A 263 -9.41 0.65 -5.57
CA ASN A 263 -8.84 1.75 -4.76
C ASN A 263 -8.91 1.46 -3.24
N GLY A 264 -8.61 0.21 -2.86
CA GLY A 264 -8.59 -0.25 -1.47
C GLY A 264 -9.95 -0.47 -0.81
N ARG A 265 -11.06 -0.37 -1.55
CA ARG A 265 -12.41 -0.64 -1.05
C ARG A 265 -13.07 -1.80 -1.79
N GLY A 266 -13.75 -2.66 -1.06
CA GLY A 266 -14.50 -3.78 -1.62
C GLY A 266 -15.60 -4.26 -0.69
N ARG A 267 -16.26 -5.34 -1.07
CA ARG A 267 -17.21 -6.07 -0.22
C ARG A 267 -16.82 -7.54 -0.19
N TYR A 268 -17.08 -8.17 0.94
CA TYR A 268 -16.96 -9.60 1.08
C TYR A 268 -18.32 -10.28 0.97
N SER A 269 -18.41 -11.28 0.10
CA SER A 269 -19.61 -12.09 -0.12
C SER A 269 -19.37 -13.54 0.31
N PRO A 270 -19.84 -13.96 1.49
CA PRO A 270 -19.71 -15.35 1.92
C PRO A 270 -20.59 -16.31 1.09
N SER A 271 -21.64 -15.81 0.44
CA SER A 271 -22.54 -16.54 -0.45
C SER A 271 -22.93 -15.70 -1.67
N SER A 272 -23.64 -16.29 -2.64
CA SER A 272 -24.08 -15.57 -3.85
C SER A 272 -25.18 -14.54 -3.59
N THR A 273 -25.86 -14.61 -2.43
CA THR A 273 -27.01 -13.77 -2.09
C THR A 273 -26.72 -12.78 -0.97
N GLU A 274 -25.59 -12.91 -0.27
CA GLU A 274 -25.25 -12.11 0.90
C GLU A 274 -23.88 -11.44 0.72
N ASN A 275 -23.76 -10.21 1.24
CA ASN A 275 -22.49 -9.53 1.42
C ASN A 275 -22.48 -8.81 2.76
N ASN A 276 -21.30 -8.43 3.23
CA ASN A 276 -21.12 -7.74 4.51
C ASN A 276 -21.51 -6.25 4.50
N GLU A 277 -22.09 -5.76 3.40
CA GLU A 277 -22.58 -4.40 3.22
C GLU A 277 -21.55 -3.32 3.54
N ALA A 278 -20.28 -3.61 3.28
CA ALA A 278 -19.21 -2.64 3.50
C ALA A 278 -19.44 -1.37 2.65
N PRO A 279 -19.24 -0.17 3.23
CA PRO A 279 -19.39 1.09 2.50
C PRO A 279 -18.38 1.18 1.35
N LEU A 280 -18.81 1.72 0.20
CA LEU A 280 -17.97 1.85 -1.01
C LEU A 280 -17.73 3.30 -1.45
N TYR A 281 -18.24 4.26 -0.68
CA TYR A 281 -18.07 5.69 -0.97
C TYR A 281 -16.72 6.23 -0.49
#